data_AF-A0A2W5U2M3-F1
#
_entry.id   AF-A0A2W5U2M3-F1
#
_cell.length_a   1.000
_cell.length_b   1.000
_cell.length_c   1.000
_cell.angle_alpha   90.00
_cell.angle_beta   90.00
_cell.angle_gamma   90.00
#
_symmetry.space_group_name_H-M   'P 1'
#
loop_
_entity.id
_entity.type
_entity.pdbx_description
1 polymer ?
#
loop_
_entity_poly.entity_id
_entity_poly.type
_entity_poly.pdbx_seq_one_letter_code
_entity_poly.pdbx_strand_id
1 'polypeptide(L)'
;MLFAVALSLMSQAPVQVAVIDISAEDAIYEDVSRRFTQSLVEALSKEGITAVRIDESELPAEGCRLGPCLGVAARAKGALTVITLDAEEVNDSKSKVVVTMMRATNGEPLAGGRYDLKAGVKKAPKGLTAFLTQAKKAMTKVLPPK
;
A
#
# COMPACT_ATOMS: atom_id res chain seq x y z
N MET A 1 -33.81 35.39 1.35
CA MET A 1 -33.47 33.95 1.20
C MET A 1 -32.02 33.85 0.73
N LEU A 2 -31.08 33.67 1.64
CA LEU A 2 -29.70 33.31 1.29
C LEU A 2 -29.55 31.80 1.55
N PHE A 3 -29.54 31.01 0.48
CA PHE A 3 -29.14 29.61 0.52
C PHE A 3 -27.61 29.58 0.70
N ALA A 4 -27.15 29.39 1.94
CA ALA A 4 -25.76 29.03 2.20
C ALA A 4 -25.55 27.58 1.74
N VAL A 5 -25.10 27.40 0.50
CA VAL A 5 -24.54 26.14 0.00
C VAL A 5 -23.16 25.96 0.64
N ALA A 6 -23.14 25.64 1.93
CA ALA A 6 -21.96 25.09 2.61
C ALA A 6 -22.04 23.56 2.53
N LEU A 7 -22.06 23.04 1.30
CA LEU A 7 -22.09 21.61 1.03
C LEU A 7 -20.65 21.08 1.12
N SER A 8 -20.29 20.60 2.30
CA SER A 8 -19.50 19.38 2.47
C SER A 8 -18.17 19.33 1.69
N LEU A 9 -17.19 20.14 2.07
CA LEU A 9 -15.80 19.67 2.08
C LEU A 9 -15.74 18.54 3.11
N MET A 10 -16.14 17.33 2.71
CA MET A 10 -15.82 16.14 3.47
C MET A 10 -14.31 16.19 3.68
N SER A 11 -13.92 16.39 4.94
CA SER A 11 -12.57 16.20 5.44
C SER A 11 -12.22 14.73 5.15
N GLN A 12 -11.80 14.45 3.92
CA GLN A 12 -11.19 13.17 3.59
C GLN A 12 -9.97 13.12 4.50
N ALA A 13 -9.99 12.18 5.44
CA ALA A 13 -8.84 11.95 6.29
C ALA A 13 -7.60 11.87 5.38
N PRO A 14 -6.53 12.61 5.68
CA PRO A 14 -5.37 12.65 4.79
C PRO A 14 -4.92 11.22 4.55
N VAL A 15 -4.75 10.86 3.28
CA VAL A 15 -4.24 9.55 2.89
C VAL A 15 -2.90 9.37 3.61
N GLN A 16 -2.78 8.31 4.41
CA GLN A 16 -1.55 8.04 5.17
C GLN A 16 -0.62 7.13 4.38
N VAL A 17 -1.21 6.23 3.58
CA VAL A 17 -0.52 5.15 2.91
C VAL A 17 -0.96 5.05 1.44
N ALA A 18 0.00 5.01 0.52
CA ALA A 18 -0.22 4.53 -0.84
C ALA A 18 0.27 3.09 -0.94
N VAL A 19 -0.53 2.19 -1.50
CA VAL A 19 -0.16 0.79 -1.73
C VAL A 19 -0.02 0.59 -3.24
N ILE A 20 1.12 0.06 -3.66
CA ILE A 20 1.51 -0.09 -5.07
C ILE A 20 1.83 -1.56 -5.31
N ASP A 21 1.16 -2.18 -6.28
CA ASP A 21 1.60 -3.45 -6.84
C ASP A 21 2.79 -3.20 -7.78
N ILE A 22 3.94 -3.81 -7.46
CA ILE A 22 5.05 -3.89 -8.41
C ILE A 22 4.97 -5.28 -9.00
N SER A 23 4.44 -5.40 -10.22
CA SER A 23 4.61 -6.64 -10.98
C SER A 23 6.01 -6.66 -11.58
N ALA A 24 6.72 -7.79 -11.47
CA ALA A 24 7.86 -8.04 -12.34
C ALA A 24 7.39 -8.01 -13.80
N GLU A 25 8.29 -7.58 -14.68
CA GLU A 25 8.07 -7.29 -16.11
C GLU A 25 7.49 -8.48 -16.91
N ASP A 26 7.55 -9.69 -16.34
CA ASP A 26 7.11 -10.94 -16.93
C ASP A 26 5.61 -11.24 -16.70
N ALA A 27 4.88 -10.37 -15.98
CA ALA A 27 3.42 -10.37 -15.79
C ALA A 27 2.75 -11.68 -15.30
N ILE A 28 3.51 -12.71 -14.94
CA ILE A 28 2.98 -14.04 -14.59
C ILE A 28 1.99 -13.99 -13.41
N TYR A 29 2.10 -12.95 -12.56
CA TYR A 29 1.36 -12.85 -11.29
C TYR A 29 0.61 -11.53 -11.10
N GLU A 30 0.35 -10.76 -12.16
CA GLU A 30 -0.30 -9.43 -12.08
C GLU A 30 -1.65 -9.49 -11.36
N ASP A 31 -2.52 -10.45 -11.72
CA ASP A 31 -3.83 -10.66 -11.08
C ASP A 31 -3.73 -10.97 -9.58
N VAL A 32 -2.69 -11.69 -9.19
CA VAL A 32 -2.46 -12.09 -7.80
C VAL A 32 -1.97 -10.90 -6.99
N SER A 33 -1.01 -10.15 -7.53
CA SER A 33 -0.49 -8.92 -6.92
C SER A 33 -1.62 -7.90 -6.74
N ARG A 34 -2.43 -7.66 -7.76
CA ARG A 34 -3.60 -6.77 -7.71
C ARG A 34 -4.58 -7.15 -6.59
N ARG A 35 -4.96 -8.43 -6.49
CA ARG A 35 -5.86 -8.93 -5.44
C ARG A 35 -5.27 -8.74 -4.03
N PHE A 36 -3.97 -8.96 -3.87
CA PHE A 36 -3.31 -8.77 -2.58
C PHE A 36 -3.19 -7.30 -2.20
N THR A 37 -2.85 -6.43 -3.15
CA THR A 37 -2.82 -4.97 -2.93
C THR A 37 -4.19 -4.46 -2.51
N GLN A 38 -5.27 -4.90 -3.17
CA GLN A 38 -6.63 -4.54 -2.77
C GLN A 38 -6.98 -5.06 -1.36
N SER A 39 -6.65 -6.32 -1.06
CA SER A 39 -6.87 -6.90 0.27
C SER A 39 -6.10 -6.17 1.37
N LEU A 40 -4.89 -5.69 1.07
CA LEU A 40 -4.07 -4.92 2.00
C LEU A 40 -4.65 -3.53 2.26
N VAL A 41 -5.13 -2.83 1.23
CA VAL A 41 -5.83 -1.55 1.38
C VAL A 41 -7.07 -1.70 2.28
N GLU A 42 -7.87 -2.75 2.08
CA GLU A 42 -9.01 -3.05 2.94
C GLU A 42 -8.60 -3.35 4.38
N ALA A 43 -7.52 -4.10 4.58
CA ALA A 43 -7.02 -4.44 5.91
C ALA A 43 -6.48 -3.21 6.66
N LEU A 44 -5.74 -2.34 5.97
CA LEU A 44 -5.29 -1.05 6.51
C LEU A 44 -6.48 -0.16 6.90
N SER A 45 -7.49 -0.10 6.04
CA SER A 45 -8.71 0.67 6.29
C SER A 45 -9.47 0.16 7.54
N LYS A 46 -9.56 -1.16 7.72
CA LYS A 46 -10.14 -1.78 8.94
C LYS A 46 -9.35 -1.46 10.21
N GLU A 47 -8.06 -1.21 10.10
CA GLU A 47 -7.18 -0.76 11.19
C GLU A 47 -7.24 0.76 11.46
N GLY A 48 -8.10 1.50 10.74
CA GLY A 48 -8.23 2.95 10.84
C GLY A 48 -7.14 3.73 10.10
N ILE A 49 -6.40 3.06 9.21
CA ILE A 49 -5.34 3.65 8.40
C ILE A 49 -5.92 4.02 7.03
N THR A 50 -5.93 5.31 6.70
CA THR A 50 -6.40 5.77 5.39
C THR A 50 -5.39 5.38 4.32
N ALA A 51 -5.74 4.37 3.52
CA ALA A 51 -4.89 3.82 2.47
C ALA A 51 -5.55 3.94 1.10
N VAL A 52 -4.76 4.19 0.06
CA VAL A 52 -5.20 4.17 -1.34
C VAL A 52 -4.32 3.22 -2.13
N ARG A 53 -4.89 2.59 -3.15
CA ARG A 53 -4.10 1.89 -4.17
C ARG A 53 -3.63 2.89 -5.23
N ILE A 54 -2.43 2.71 -5.75
CA ILE A 54 -1.95 3.38 -6.95
C ILE A 54 -1.67 2.29 -7.99
N ASP A 55 -2.33 2.38 -9.14
CA ASP A 55 -2.12 1.46 -10.26
C ASP A 55 -0.83 1.79 -11.03
N GLU A 56 -0.23 0.81 -11.71
CA GLU A 56 1.00 1.02 -12.51
C GLU A 56 0.81 2.11 -13.58
N SER A 57 -0.41 2.25 -14.14
CA SER A 57 -0.74 3.32 -15.10
C SER A 57 -0.73 4.73 -14.51
N GLU A 58 -0.74 4.86 -13.17
CA GLU A 58 -0.62 6.13 -12.46
C GLU A 58 0.84 6.45 -12.10
N LEU A 59 1.77 5.52 -12.37
CA LEU A 59 3.19 5.74 -12.21
C LEU A 59 3.76 6.49 -13.42
N PRO A 60 4.85 7.28 -13.23
CA PRO A 60 5.55 7.92 -14.34
C PRO A 60 5.97 6.88 -15.41
N ALA A 61 5.78 7.22 -16.68
CA ALA A 61 5.95 6.32 -17.82
C ALA A 61 7.38 5.74 -18.00
N GLU A 62 8.39 6.31 -17.33
CA GLU A 62 9.76 5.78 -17.37
C GLU A 62 10.18 5.20 -16.02
N GLY A 63 10.27 3.87 -15.96
CA GLY A 63 11.15 3.14 -15.03
C GLY A 63 10.86 3.29 -13.54
N CYS A 64 9.73 3.87 -13.14
CA CYS A 64 9.45 4.10 -11.74
C CYS A 64 8.91 2.85 -11.04
N ARG A 65 9.82 1.93 -10.71
CA ARG A 65 9.46 0.67 -10.03
C ARG A 65 9.97 0.57 -8.60
N LEU A 66 10.90 1.43 -8.16
CA LEU A 66 11.45 1.37 -6.80
C LEU A 66 11.85 2.74 -6.26
N GLY A 67 11.86 2.87 -4.94
CA GLY A 67 12.51 3.97 -4.23
C GLY A 67 11.77 5.31 -4.28
N PRO A 68 12.50 6.46 -4.25
CA PRO A 68 11.90 7.79 -4.11
C PRO A 68 10.92 8.19 -5.21
N CYS A 69 11.01 7.58 -6.39
CA CYS A 69 10.11 7.87 -7.51
C CYS A 69 8.67 7.45 -7.18
N LEU A 70 8.47 6.31 -6.50
CA LEU A 70 7.16 5.84 -6.05
C LEU A 70 6.57 6.81 -5.01
N GLY A 71 7.45 7.44 -4.23
CA GLY A 71 7.11 8.51 -3.31
C GLY A 71 6.53 9.75 -3.99
N VAL A 72 6.82 10.01 -5.27
CA VAL A 72 6.21 11.12 -6.03
C VAL A 72 4.74 10.81 -6.31
N ALA A 73 4.44 9.63 -6.86
CA ALA A 73 3.07 9.19 -7.13
C ALA A 73 2.23 9.13 -5.84
N ALA A 74 2.82 8.59 -4.78
CA ALA A 74 2.20 8.54 -3.46
C ALA A 74 1.87 9.93 -2.89
N ARG A 75 2.82 10.87 -2.97
CA ARG A 75 2.59 12.25 -2.50
C ARG A 75 1.57 13.01 -3.32
N ALA A 76 1.42 12.71 -4.62
CA ALA A 76 0.34 13.25 -5.44
C ALA A 76 -1.05 12.85 -4.93
N LYS A 77 -1.15 11.72 -4.21
CA LYS A 77 -2.38 11.28 -3.51
C LYS A 77 -2.46 11.77 -2.06
N GLY A 78 -1.51 12.59 -1.61
CA GLY A 78 -1.41 13.03 -0.22
C GLY A 78 -0.82 12.00 0.74
N ALA A 79 -0.33 10.85 0.25
CA ALA A 79 0.22 9.79 1.08
C ALA A 79 1.58 10.17 1.67
N LEU A 80 1.80 9.82 2.94
CA LEU A 80 3.07 10.02 3.65
C LEU A 80 4.01 8.82 3.55
N THR A 81 3.45 7.65 3.25
CA THR A 81 4.18 6.39 3.14
C THR A 81 3.74 5.63 1.90
N VAL A 82 4.64 4.81 1.39
CA VAL A 82 4.41 3.89 0.28
C VAL A 82 4.57 2.48 0.80
N ILE A 83 3.65 1.59 0.45
CA ILE A 83 3.80 0.15 0.62
C ILE A 83 3.89 -0.47 -0.76
N THR A 84 4.96 -1.20 -1.03
CA THR A 84 5.12 -1.98 -2.24
C THR A 84 4.90 -3.44 -1.94
N LEU A 85 4.24 -4.15 -2.85
CA LEU A 85 4.06 -5.59 -2.79
C LEU A 85 4.64 -6.22 -4.06
N ASP A 86 5.52 -7.19 -3.84
CA ASP A 86 6.18 -7.97 -4.89
C ASP A 86 5.93 -9.46 -4.64
N ALA A 87 5.54 -10.20 -5.66
CA ALA A 87 5.30 -11.63 -5.58
C ALA A 87 6.59 -12.39 -5.94
N GLU A 88 7.24 -12.98 -4.94
CA GLU A 88 8.51 -13.72 -5.11
C GLU A 88 8.27 -15.14 -5.64
N GLU A 89 7.16 -15.77 -5.24
CA GLU A 89 6.81 -17.13 -5.67
C GLU A 89 5.30 -17.26 -5.68
N VAL A 90 4.70 -17.79 -6.74
CA VAL A 90 3.29 -18.18 -6.74
C VAL A 90 3.17 -19.55 -7.39
N ASN A 91 2.65 -20.50 -6.63
CA ASN A 91 2.26 -21.82 -7.12
C ASN A 91 0.90 -22.23 -6.53
N ASP A 92 0.38 -23.37 -6.95
CA ASP A 92 -0.96 -23.86 -6.57
C ASP A 92 -1.15 -24.05 -5.06
N SER A 93 -0.07 -24.14 -4.29
CA SER A 93 -0.10 -24.40 -2.85
C SER A 93 0.27 -23.19 -1.98
N LYS A 94 1.11 -22.29 -2.48
CA LYS A 94 1.63 -21.13 -1.75
C LYS A 94 1.93 -19.96 -2.68
N SER A 95 1.74 -18.75 -2.15
CA SER A 95 2.25 -17.50 -2.70
C SER A 95 3.15 -16.86 -1.67
N LYS A 96 4.38 -16.53 -2.01
CA LYS A 96 5.29 -15.75 -1.17
C LYS A 96 5.32 -14.33 -1.70
N VAL A 97 5.08 -13.37 -0.81
CA VAL A 97 5.17 -11.94 -1.14
C VAL A 97 6.23 -11.25 -0.29
N VAL A 98 6.94 -10.31 -0.91
CA VAL A 98 7.77 -9.33 -0.24
C VAL A 98 6.94 -8.06 -0.11
N VAL A 99 6.79 -7.55 1.11
CA VAL A 99 6.12 -6.28 1.36
C VAL A 99 7.13 -5.31 1.96
N THR A 100 7.23 -4.12 1.40
CA THR A 100 8.13 -3.07 1.88
C THR A 100 7.35 -1.79 2.11
N MET A 101 7.50 -1.19 3.29
CA MET A 101 6.95 0.12 3.62
C MET A 101 8.08 1.14 3.68
N MET A 102 7.91 2.25 2.99
CA MET A 102 8.91 3.32 2.89
C MET A 102 8.28 4.70 3.06
N ARG A 103 9.08 5.66 3.52
CA ARG A 103 8.68 7.06 3.64
C ARG A 103 8.59 7.69 2.24
N ALA A 104 7.46 8.30 1.92
CA ALA A 104 7.21 8.83 0.57
C ALA A 104 8.10 10.03 0.20
N THR A 105 8.74 10.68 1.18
CA THR A 105 9.60 11.86 0.94
C THR A 105 11.00 11.53 0.46
N ASN A 106 11.58 10.41 0.91
CA ASN A 106 12.99 10.07 0.66
C ASN A 106 13.24 8.58 0.38
N GLY A 107 12.21 7.72 0.39
CA GLY A 107 12.36 6.29 0.19
C GLY A 107 12.97 5.53 1.37
N GLU A 108 13.11 6.16 2.55
CA GLU A 108 13.63 5.51 3.76
C GLU A 108 12.77 4.27 4.10
N PRO A 109 13.35 3.06 4.23
CA PRO A 109 12.60 1.88 4.61
C PRO A 109 12.16 1.99 6.08
N LEU A 110 10.86 1.79 6.32
CA LEU A 110 10.24 1.91 7.64
C LEU A 110 9.90 0.55 8.25
N ALA A 111 9.44 -0.38 7.40
CA ALA A 111 9.10 -1.74 7.75
C ALA A 111 9.13 -2.63 6.50
N GLY A 112 9.22 -3.94 6.68
CA GLY A 112 9.12 -4.87 5.56
C GLY A 112 9.28 -6.31 6.00
N GLY A 113 8.99 -7.22 5.09
CA GLY A 113 9.11 -8.64 5.36
C GLY A 113 8.71 -9.52 4.19
N ARG A 114 9.04 -10.80 4.32
CA ARG A 114 8.57 -11.87 3.43
C ARG A 114 7.43 -12.61 4.12
N TYR A 115 6.34 -12.82 3.41
CA TYR A 115 5.14 -13.44 3.94
C TYR A 115 4.65 -14.55 3.03
N ASP A 116 4.46 -15.73 3.62
CA ASP A 116 3.81 -16.83 2.95
C ASP A 116 2.29 -16.69 3.07
N LEU A 117 1.62 -16.77 1.93
CA LEU A 117 0.19 -16.72 1.74
C LEU A 117 -0.20 -18.11 1.22
N LYS A 118 -0.99 -18.87 1.98
CA LYS A 118 -1.48 -20.15 1.48
C LYS A 118 -2.54 -19.90 0.41
N ALA A 119 -2.50 -20.67 -0.68
CA ALA A 119 -3.53 -20.62 -1.71
C ALA A 119 -4.91 -21.00 -1.14
N GLY A 120 -5.98 -20.34 -1.58
CA GLY A 120 -7.36 -20.69 -1.23
C GLY A 120 -7.85 -20.32 0.18
N VAL A 121 -7.09 -19.53 0.96
CA VAL A 121 -7.51 -19.13 2.31
C VAL A 121 -8.46 -17.93 2.27
N LYS A 122 -9.68 -18.08 2.80
CA LYS A 122 -10.69 -17.01 2.89
C LYS A 122 -10.39 -15.93 3.95
N LYS A 123 -9.44 -16.20 4.85
CA LYS A 123 -9.03 -15.30 5.94
C LYS A 123 -7.71 -14.64 5.60
N ALA A 124 -7.53 -13.39 6.04
CA ALA A 124 -6.27 -12.68 5.94
C ALA A 124 -5.12 -13.58 6.46
N PRO A 125 -4.08 -13.85 5.65
CA PRO A 125 -2.99 -14.74 6.05
C PRO A 125 -2.26 -14.15 7.27
N LYS A 126 -1.83 -15.01 8.21
CA LYS A 126 -1.19 -14.59 9.47
C LYS A 126 0.00 -13.63 9.25
N GLY A 127 0.72 -13.79 8.14
CA GLY A 127 1.80 -12.89 7.74
C GLY A 127 1.34 -11.44 7.54
N LEU A 128 0.14 -11.25 6.97
CA LEU A 128 -0.45 -9.93 6.77
C LEU A 128 -0.75 -9.24 8.11
N THR A 129 -1.26 -9.95 9.11
CA THR A 129 -1.50 -9.39 10.45
C THR A 129 -0.22 -8.91 11.12
N ALA A 130 0.87 -9.68 10.99
CA ALA A 130 2.18 -9.28 11.51
C ALA A 130 2.71 -8.03 10.79
N PHE A 131 2.54 -7.97 9.47
CA PHE A 131 2.88 -6.77 8.69
C PHE A 131 2.08 -5.54 9.14
N LEU A 132 0.76 -5.64 9.28
CA LEU A 132 -0.10 -4.53 9.70
C LEU A 132 0.32 -3.97 11.07
N THR A 133 0.72 -4.84 11.99
CA THR A 133 1.25 -4.43 13.30
C THR A 133 2.54 -3.61 13.16
N GLN A 134 3.45 -4.06 12.29
CA GLN A 134 4.68 -3.32 12.00
C GLN A 134 4.41 -1.99 11.29
N ALA A 135 3.50 -1.99 10.31
CA ALA A 135 3.10 -0.79 9.58
C ALA A 135 2.52 0.27 10.52
N LYS A 136 1.62 -0.12 11.43
CA LYS A 136 1.04 0.77 12.43
C LYS A 136 2.11 1.41 13.33
N LYS A 137 3.09 0.61 13.78
CA LYS A 137 4.23 1.11 14.57
C LYS A 137 5.17 2.00 13.75
N ALA A 138 5.35 1.71 12.46
CA ALA A 138 6.15 2.53 11.57
C ALA A 138 5.50 3.90 11.31
N MET A 139 4.17 3.96 11.16
CA MET A 139 3.45 5.21 10.91
C MET A 139 3.58 6.22 12.05
N THR A 140 3.78 5.78 13.30
CA THR A 140 4.03 6.72 14.42
C THR A 140 5.34 7.50 14.25
N LYS A 141 6.26 7.06 13.39
CA LYS A 141 7.50 7.77 13.03
C LYS A 141 7.35 8.73 11.85
N VAL A 142 6.16 8.76 11.25
CA VAL A 142 5.88 9.52 10.03
C VAL A 142 4.80 10.57 10.26
N LEU A 143 3.79 10.23 11.06
CA LEU A 143 2.76 11.18 11.45
C LEU A 143 3.39 12.28 12.32
N PRO A 144 3.09 13.57 12.05
CA PRO A 144 3.50 14.64 12.94
C PRO A 144 2.90 14.41 14.34
N PRO A 145 3.62 14.79 15.42
CA PRO A 145 3.05 14.73 16.77
C PRO A 145 1.74 15.52 16.79
N LYS A 146 0.71 14.94 17.41
CA LYS A 146 -0.58 15.59 17.62
C LYS A 146 -0.45 16.75 18.59
#